data_AF-A0A9P1N2S0-F1
#
_entry.id   AF-A0A9P1N2S0-F1
#
_cell.length_a   1.000
_cell.length_b   1.000
_cell.length_c   1.000
_cell.angle_alpha   90.00
_cell.angle_beta   90.00
_cell.angle_gamma   90.00
#
_symmetry.space_group_name_H-M   'P 1'
#
loop_
_entity.id
_entity.type
_entity.pdbx_description
1 polymer ?
#
loop_
_entity_poly.entity_id
_entity_poly.type
_entity_poly.pdbx_seq_one_letter_code
_entity_poly.pdbx_strand_id
1 'polypeptide(L)'
;MLRLLTRRIASYLPRRPMEPEPGLCCDEGCESCVWLVYANELLDYYRQKTPHGSLDKVKNEIIDKIESPSVKAFVIGELEMAAKQFDDLSKLRKK
;
A
#
# COMPACT_ATOMS: atom_id res chain seq x y z
N MET A 1 -28.61 -18.74 -25.45
CA MET A 1 -27.19 -18.30 -25.55
C MET A 1 -27.09 -16.85 -25.13
N LEU A 2 -26.82 -16.56 -23.85
CA LEU A 2 -26.55 -15.19 -23.39
C LEU A 2 -25.17 -15.17 -22.73
N ARG A 3 -24.12 -15.13 -23.55
CA ARG A 3 -22.77 -14.78 -23.12
C ARG A 3 -22.63 -13.26 -23.29
N LEU A 4 -21.82 -12.64 -22.42
CA LEU A 4 -21.25 -11.29 -22.50
C LEU A 4 -21.96 -10.19 -21.69
N LEU A 5 -21.85 -10.25 -20.35
CA LEU A 5 -21.87 -9.04 -19.50
C LEU A 5 -20.71 -9.05 -18.48
N THR A 6 -19.49 -9.33 -18.91
CA THR A 6 -18.29 -9.25 -18.05
C THR A 6 -17.17 -8.46 -18.73
N ARG A 7 -17.47 -7.25 -19.21
CA ARG A 7 -16.46 -6.35 -19.81
C ARG A 7 -16.51 -4.91 -19.28
N ARG A 8 -16.78 -4.70 -17.99
CA ARG A 8 -16.85 -3.33 -17.41
C ARG A 8 -16.20 -3.10 -16.04
N ILE A 9 -15.17 -3.88 -15.67
CA ILE A 9 -14.41 -3.63 -14.41
C ILE A 9 -12.89 -3.78 -14.60
N ALA A 10 -12.36 -3.48 -15.79
CA ALA A 10 -10.90 -3.45 -15.98
C ALA A 10 -10.27 -2.11 -15.53
N SER A 11 -11.07 -1.05 -15.39
CA SER A 11 -10.59 0.31 -15.07
C SER A 11 -10.38 0.59 -13.58
N TYR A 12 -10.91 -0.26 -12.69
CA TYR A 12 -10.85 -0.07 -11.23
C TYR A 12 -9.81 -0.94 -10.53
N LEU A 13 -9.11 -1.82 -11.27
CA LEU A 13 -7.94 -2.48 -10.69
C LEU A 13 -6.86 -1.43 -10.48
N PRO A 14 -6.35 -1.26 -9.25
CA PRO A 14 -5.27 -0.34 -8.97
C PRO A 14 -4.14 -0.70 -9.91
N ARG A 15 -3.69 0.28 -10.68
CA ARG A 15 -2.43 0.13 -11.40
C ARG A 15 -1.34 0.02 -10.35
N ARG A 16 -0.27 -0.72 -10.66
CA ARG A 16 0.90 -0.72 -9.79
C ARG A 16 1.36 0.74 -9.64
N PRO A 17 1.50 1.27 -8.42
CA PRO A 17 1.94 2.64 -8.22
C PRO A 17 3.37 2.81 -8.74
N MET A 18 3.69 4.02 -9.15
CA MET A 18 5.03 4.39 -9.60
C MET A 18 5.86 4.80 -8.39
N GLU A 19 7.09 4.30 -8.33
CA GLU A 19 8.04 4.66 -7.28
C GLU A 19 8.34 6.18 -7.32
N PRO A 20 8.43 6.85 -6.16
CA PRO A 20 8.77 8.26 -6.12
C PRO A 20 10.20 8.50 -6.62
N GLU A 21 10.45 9.66 -7.25
CA GLU A 21 11.81 10.02 -7.64
C GLU A 21 12.70 10.23 -6.40
N PRO A 22 13.98 9.82 -6.48
CA PRO A 22 14.94 10.05 -5.39
C PRO A 22 15.09 11.54 -5.12
N GLY A 23 15.18 11.92 -3.84
CA GLY A 23 15.31 13.33 -3.42
C GLY A 23 13.99 14.09 -3.25
N LEU A 24 12.83 13.48 -3.53
CA LEU A 24 11.52 14.10 -3.25
C LEU A 24 11.06 13.91 -1.78
N CYS A 25 11.80 13.16 -0.97
CA CYS A 25 11.50 13.02 0.45
C CYS A 25 12.19 14.14 1.24
N CYS A 26 11.45 14.76 2.16
CA CYS A 26 11.99 15.80 3.05
C CYS A 26 12.87 15.26 4.19
N ASP A 27 12.92 13.93 4.38
CA ASP A 27 13.62 13.21 5.45
C ASP A 27 13.28 13.57 6.91
N GLU A 28 12.44 14.57 7.14
CA GLU A 28 12.07 15.09 8.47
C GLU A 28 10.70 14.60 8.98
N GLY A 29 10.09 13.61 8.31
CA GLY A 29 8.79 13.06 8.75
C GLY A 29 7.59 13.97 8.44
N CYS A 30 7.60 14.60 7.27
CA CYS A 30 6.50 15.45 6.81
C CYS A 30 5.17 14.67 6.66
N GLU A 31 4.05 15.36 6.88
CA GLU A 31 2.68 14.81 6.77
C GLU A 31 2.38 14.15 5.42
N SER A 32 2.96 14.69 4.34
CA SER A 32 2.82 14.18 2.98
C SER A 32 4.11 13.55 2.48
N CYS A 33 4.62 12.55 3.19
CA CYS A 33 5.78 11.79 2.77
C CYS A 33 5.49 10.99 1.48
N VAL A 34 6.25 11.25 0.41
CA VAL A 34 6.10 10.56 -0.89
C VAL A 34 6.22 9.03 -0.77
N TRP A 35 7.07 8.55 0.14
CA TRP A 35 7.22 7.13 0.43
C TRP A 35 6.00 6.54 1.13
N LEU A 36 5.35 7.31 2.02
CA LEU A 36 4.12 6.88 2.68
C LEU A 36 2.96 6.79 1.68
N VAL A 37 2.83 7.78 0.78
CA VAL A 37 1.82 7.75 -0.29
C VAL A 37 2.03 6.51 -1.16
N TYR A 38 3.25 6.33 -1.68
CA TYR A 38 3.61 5.18 -2.50
C TYR A 38 3.33 3.85 -1.79
N ALA A 39 3.71 3.72 -0.52
CA ALA A 39 3.55 2.48 0.22
C ALA A 39 2.07 2.15 0.51
N ASN A 40 1.22 3.14 0.75
CA ASN A 40 -0.22 2.94 0.90
C ASN A 40 -0.86 2.49 -0.41
N GLU A 41 -0.54 3.13 -1.54
CA GLU A 41 -1.03 2.71 -2.85
C GLU A 41 -0.56 1.29 -3.19
N LEU A 42 0.67 0.95 -2.81
CA LEU A 42 1.23 -0.39 -3.04
C LEU A 42 0.54 -1.43 -2.16
N LEU A 43 0.21 -1.07 -0.91
CA LEU A 43 -0.55 -1.92 0.00
C LEU A 43 -1.95 -2.20 -0.54
N ASP A 44 -2.66 -1.20 -1.06
CA ASP A 44 -3.98 -1.37 -1.65
C ASP A 44 -3.92 -2.19 -2.94
N TYR A 45 -2.90 -1.98 -3.77
CA TYR A 45 -2.62 -2.82 -4.93
C TYR A 45 -2.45 -4.30 -4.54
N TYR A 46 -1.65 -4.59 -3.51
CA TYR A 46 -1.44 -5.96 -3.06
C TYR A 46 -2.65 -6.54 -2.33
N ARG A 47 -3.40 -5.78 -1.54
CA ARG A 47 -4.63 -6.26 -0.88
C ARG A 47 -5.66 -6.79 -1.86
N GLN A 48 -5.78 -6.16 -3.03
CA GLN A 48 -6.71 -6.62 -4.06
C GLN A 48 -6.26 -7.90 -4.78
N LYS A 49 -4.94 -8.14 -4.86
CA LYS A 49 -4.36 -9.33 -5.52
C LYS A 49 -4.11 -10.49 -4.57
N THR A 50 -3.69 -10.18 -3.35
CA THR A 50 -3.27 -11.12 -2.31
C THR A 50 -3.65 -10.52 -0.96
N PRO A 51 -4.89 -10.76 -0.47
CA PRO A 51 -5.36 -10.18 0.78
C PRO A 51 -4.51 -10.57 2.00
N HIS A 52 -3.90 -11.76 1.96
CA HIS A 52 -3.02 -12.25 3.03
C HIS A 52 -1.55 -11.97 2.70
N GLY A 53 -0.80 -11.39 3.64
CA GLY A 53 0.62 -11.09 3.47
C GLY A 53 0.91 -9.89 2.56
N SER A 54 -0.08 -9.03 2.29
CA SER A 54 0.13 -7.81 1.49
C SER A 54 1.12 -6.86 2.16
N LEU A 55 1.07 -6.74 3.50
CA LEU A 55 1.98 -5.91 4.28
C LEU A 55 3.44 -6.32 4.12
N ASP A 56 3.73 -7.62 4.25
CA ASP A 56 5.10 -8.14 4.14
C ASP A 56 5.68 -7.92 2.74
N LYS A 57 4.84 -8.05 1.69
CA LYS A 57 5.25 -7.74 0.32
C LYS A 57 5.63 -6.27 0.14
N VAL A 58 4.81 -5.35 0.68
CA VAL A 58 5.11 -3.90 0.62
C VAL A 58 6.40 -3.60 1.36
N LYS A 59 6.56 -4.11 2.59
CA LYS A 59 7.77 -3.88 3.41
C LYS A 59 9.03 -4.33 2.69
N ASN A 60 9.04 -5.56 2.17
CA ASN A 60 10.19 -6.10 1.44
C ASN A 60 10.52 -5.29 0.17
N GLU A 61 9.54 -4.63 -0.43
CA GLU A 61 9.75 -3.82 -1.63
C GLU A 61 10.31 -2.42 -1.32
N ILE A 62 9.96 -1.83 -0.18
CA ILE A 62 10.35 -0.44 0.17
C ILE A 62 11.56 -0.34 1.10
N ILE A 63 11.88 -1.41 1.86
CA ILE A 63 12.87 -1.36 2.95
C ILE A 63 14.28 -0.96 2.47
N ASP A 64 14.66 -1.38 1.27
CA ASP A 64 15.98 -1.10 0.70
C ASP A 64 16.01 0.20 -0.13
N LYS A 65 14.85 0.78 -0.42
CA LYS A 65 14.71 1.98 -1.28
C LYS A 65 14.69 3.28 -0.49
N ILE A 66 14.23 3.23 0.75
CA ILE A 66 14.21 4.39 1.64
C ILE A 66 15.59 4.53 2.29
N GLU A 67 16.31 5.59 1.92
CA GLU A 67 17.66 5.88 2.43
C GLU A 67 17.64 6.33 3.89
N SER A 68 16.75 7.26 4.25
CA SER A 68 16.64 7.79 5.61
C SER A 68 16.07 6.76 6.59
N PRO A 69 16.81 6.37 7.65
CA PRO A 69 16.32 5.44 8.67
C PRO A 69 15.06 5.94 9.39
N SER A 70 14.98 7.26 9.60
CA SER A 70 13.84 7.91 10.26
C SER A 70 12.57 7.78 9.41
N VAL A 71 12.66 8.07 8.10
CA VAL A 71 11.56 7.91 7.16
C VAL A 71 11.15 6.44 7.06
N LYS A 72 12.12 5.53 7.00
CA LYS A 72 11.86 4.09 6.94
C LYS A 72 11.06 3.61 8.15
N ALA A 73 11.47 3.98 9.35
CA ALA A 73 10.76 3.63 10.57
C ALA A 73 9.33 4.21 10.60
N PHE A 74 9.18 5.47 10.21
CA PHE A 74 7.89 6.15 10.12
C PHE A 74 6.94 5.43 9.16
N VAL A 75 7.36 5.20 7.91
CA VAL A 75 6.53 4.54 6.89
C VAL A 75 6.15 3.12 7.33
N ILE A 76 7.09 2.35 7.88
CA ILE A 76 6.80 0.98 8.37
C ILE A 76 5.76 1.01 9.50
N GLY A 77 5.89 1.92 10.46
CA GLY A 77 4.94 2.04 11.57
C GLY A 77 3.52 2.37 11.12
N GLU A 78 3.39 3.35 10.20
CA GLU A 78 2.09 3.72 9.63
C GLU A 78 1.44 2.55 8.87
N LEU A 79 2.21 1.80 8.07
CA LEU A 79 1.71 0.62 7.36
C LEU A 79 1.22 -0.49 8.31
N GLU A 80 1.94 -0.73 9.40
CA GLU A 80 1.54 -1.71 10.41
C GLU A 80 0.23 -1.33 11.10
N MET A 81 0.10 -0.06 11.49
CA MET A 81 -1.13 0.48 12.06
C MET A 81 -2.31 0.33 11.09
N ALA A 82 -2.12 0.70 9.82
CA ALA A 82 -3.13 0.58 8.78
C ALA A 82 -3.51 -0.89 8.50
N ALA A 83 -2.56 -1.82 8.55
CA ALA A 83 -2.83 -3.25 8.40
C ALA A 83 -3.66 -3.79 9.57
N LYS A 84 -3.29 -3.44 10.81
CA LYS A 84 -4.05 -3.85 12.01
C LYS A 84 -5.49 -3.32 11.98
N GLN A 85 -5.66 -2.03 11.64
CA GLN A 85 -6.99 -1.43 11.51
C GLN A 85 -7.85 -2.15 10.46
N PHE A 86 -7.27 -2.47 9.30
CA PHE A 86 -7.95 -3.23 8.26
C PHE A 86 -8.39 -4.61 8.75
N ASP A 87 -7.51 -5.33 9.44
CA ASP A 87 -7.81 -6.65 9.99
C ASP A 87 -8.92 -6.59 11.03
N ASP A 88 -8.88 -5.62 11.93
CA ASP A 88 -9.91 -5.42 12.96
C ASP A 88 -11.27 -5.07 12.33
N LEU A 89 -11.31 -4.17 11.34
CA LEU A 89 -12.51 -3.86 10.56
C LEU A 89 -13.04 -5.10 9.80
N SER A 90 -12.14 -5.93 9.26
CA SER A 90 -12.52 -7.15 8.53
C SER A 90 -13.20 -8.17 9.45
N LYS A 91 -12.84 -8.22 10.73
CA LYS A 91 -13.50 -9.06 11.75
C LYS A 91 -14.87 -8.51 12.11
N LEU A 92 -15.01 -7.19 12.25
CA LEU A 92 -16.30 -6.55 12.55
C LEU A 92 -17.34 -6.79 11.44
N ARG A 93 -16.94 -6.72 10.17
CA ARG A 93 -17.85 -6.95 9.03
C ARG A 93 -18.36 -8.39 8.90
N LYS A 94 -17.72 -9.36 9.56
CA LYS A 94 -18.11 -10.78 9.54
C LYS A 94 -19.10 -11.16 10.65
N LYS A 95 -19.42 -10.23 11.55
CA LYS A 95 -20.38 -10.40 12.64
C LYS A 95 -21.73 -9.83 12.25
#